data_AF-A0A7C7PS64-F1
#
_entry.id   AF-A0A7C7PS64-F1
#
_cell.length_a   1.000
_cell.length_b   1.000
_cell.length_c   1.000
_cell.angle_alpha   90.00
_cell.angle_beta   90.00
_cell.angle_gamma   90.00
#
_symmetry.space_group_name_H-M   'P 1'
#
loop_
_entity.id
_entity.type
_entity.pdbx_description
1 polymer ?
#
loop_
_entity_poly.entity_id
_entity_poly.type
_entity_poly.pdbx_seq_one_letter_code
_entity_poly.pdbx_strand_id
1 'polypeptide(L)'
;MTDVSRPSRLARRRGPFSLRTLVLAGGLLAAGSLGTGITAAPAQAEVERWTVVCGESACLADYQAAGLQILIAPERGTRRLRAILRVSHKAGPDAPIALRLDSGWTAHLRTTACNHLFCQAAVGLEATDEVLARFRKDFEGMAAYRVGDQTVVARFSLKGFSNALNQLQ
;
A
#
# COMPACT_ATOMS: atom_id res chain seq x y z
N MET A 1 -14.28 -50.10 20.31
CA MET A 1 -13.48 -50.65 21.43
C MET A 1 -12.21 -49.80 21.46
N THR A 2 -11.94 -48.85 22.35
CA THR A 2 -12.30 -48.43 23.73
C THR A 2 -12.20 -46.89 23.74
N ASP A 3 -13.20 -46.08 24.09
CA ASP A 3 -13.75 -45.69 25.40
C ASP A 3 -12.77 -45.09 26.44
N VAL A 4 -13.29 -44.12 27.20
CA VAL A 4 -12.92 -43.52 28.50
C VAL A 4 -12.27 -42.13 28.39
N SER A 5 -13.06 -41.03 28.45
CA SER A 5 -13.52 -40.29 29.67
C SER A 5 -12.40 -39.48 30.34
N ARG A 6 -12.53 -38.26 30.89
CA ARG A 6 -13.63 -37.33 31.26
C ARG A 6 -12.97 -35.96 31.60
N PRO A 7 -13.76 -34.88 31.81
CA PRO A 7 -13.27 -33.52 32.04
C PRO A 7 -13.11 -33.17 33.53
N SER A 8 -12.19 -32.27 33.85
CA SER A 8 -12.05 -31.67 35.18
C SER A 8 -12.70 -30.28 35.23
N ARG A 9 -13.57 -30.12 36.22
CA ARG A 9 -14.41 -28.94 36.49
C ARG A 9 -13.71 -27.93 37.42
N LEU A 10 -14.22 -26.70 37.36
CA LEU A 10 -14.54 -25.79 38.49
C LEU A 10 -13.42 -25.25 39.39
N ALA A 11 -13.32 -23.92 39.42
CA ALA A 11 -13.48 -23.04 40.61
C ALA A 11 -13.22 -21.59 40.15
N ARG A 12 -14.20 -20.69 40.00
CA ARG A 12 -15.04 -20.00 40.99
C ARG A 12 -14.26 -19.49 42.22
N ARG A 13 -13.78 -18.25 42.14
CA ARG A 13 -13.66 -17.37 43.32
C ARG A 13 -14.28 -16.01 43.04
N ARG A 14 -15.45 -15.82 43.66
CA ARG A 14 -16.05 -14.51 43.98
C ARG A 14 -15.59 -14.13 45.38
N GLY A 15 -15.37 -12.83 45.59
CA GLY A 15 -15.38 -12.20 46.90
C GLY A 15 -14.35 -11.08 47.03
N PRO A 16 -14.54 -10.09 47.92
CA PRO A 16 -15.80 -9.43 48.28
C PRO A 16 -15.71 -7.90 48.12
N PHE A 17 -16.89 -7.29 48.08
CA PHE A 17 -17.11 -5.86 48.24
C PHE A 17 -16.49 -5.35 49.55
N SER A 18 -15.79 -4.22 49.49
CA SER A 18 -15.47 -3.41 50.67
C SER A 18 -15.84 -1.96 50.38
N LEU A 19 -17.03 -1.57 50.83
CA LEU A 19 -17.47 -0.18 50.96
C LEU A 19 -16.77 0.43 52.19
N ARG A 20 -15.90 1.42 51.97
CA ARG A 20 -15.54 2.39 53.01
C ARG A 20 -15.64 3.78 52.43
N THR A 21 -16.73 4.44 52.78
CA THR A 21 -16.95 5.87 52.70
C THR A 21 -16.01 6.55 53.69
N LEU A 22 -15.18 7.50 53.21
CA LEU A 22 -14.49 8.48 54.05
C LEU A 22 -14.55 9.81 53.32
N VAL A 23 -15.30 10.73 53.91
CA VAL A 23 -15.40 12.15 53.55
C VAL A 23 -14.28 12.88 54.26
N LEU A 24 -13.52 13.75 53.58
CA LEU A 24 -13.25 15.12 54.04
C LEU A 24 -12.40 15.92 53.04
N ALA A 25 -12.68 17.22 53.09
CA ALA A 25 -12.29 18.31 52.22
C ALA A 25 -10.79 18.66 52.22
N GLY A 26 -10.40 19.40 51.17
CA GLY A 26 -9.51 20.55 51.30
C GLY A 26 -8.02 20.26 51.18
N GLY A 27 -7.43 20.60 50.03
CA GLY A 27 -5.98 20.62 49.86
C GLY A 27 -5.58 21.13 48.49
N LEU A 28 -5.09 22.37 48.45
CA LEU A 28 -4.51 23.04 47.29
C LEU A 28 -3.20 22.34 46.82
N LEU A 29 -2.99 22.42 45.50
CA LEU A 29 -1.71 22.53 44.76
C LEU A 29 -0.89 21.26 44.42
N ALA A 30 -0.75 21.12 43.09
CA ALA A 30 0.45 20.77 42.32
C ALA A 30 1.09 19.37 42.51
N ALA A 31 0.71 18.46 41.62
CA ALA A 31 1.62 17.45 41.08
C ALA A 31 1.17 17.09 39.65
N GLY A 32 2.12 17.06 38.72
CA GLY A 32 1.88 17.11 37.29
C GLY A 32 0.97 16.02 36.75
N SER A 33 -0.11 16.44 36.09
CA SER A 33 -0.76 15.62 35.08
C SER A 33 0.20 15.52 33.90
N LEU A 34 0.89 14.37 33.82
CA LEU A 34 1.34 13.80 32.56
C LEU A 34 0.09 13.64 31.69
N GLY A 35 -0.25 14.71 30.97
CA GLY A 35 -1.13 14.60 29.84
C GLY A 35 -0.47 13.60 28.90
N THR A 36 -1.03 12.40 28.84
CA THR A 36 -0.85 11.51 27.70
C THR A 36 -1.40 12.26 26.51
N GLY A 37 -0.55 13.11 25.93
CA GLY A 37 -0.75 13.65 24.61
C GLY A 37 -0.88 12.43 23.73
N ILE A 38 -2.10 12.16 23.30
CA ILE A 38 -2.33 11.39 22.09
C ILE A 38 -1.75 12.29 21.01
N THR A 39 -0.44 12.21 20.79
CA THR A 39 0.14 12.63 19.53
C THR A 39 -0.42 11.63 18.54
N ALA A 40 -1.60 11.96 17.99
CA ALA A 40 -1.90 11.58 16.64
C ALA A 40 -0.70 12.10 15.84
N ALA A 41 0.25 11.21 15.56
CA ALA A 41 1.13 11.43 14.43
C ALA A 41 0.17 11.80 13.31
N PRO A 42 0.32 12.97 12.65
CA PRO A 42 -0.50 13.23 11.49
C PRO A 42 -0.32 11.99 10.63
N ALA A 43 -1.42 11.28 10.36
CA ALA A 43 -1.44 10.40 9.22
C ALA A 43 -1.05 11.35 8.10
N GLN A 44 0.22 11.31 7.71
CA GLN A 44 0.64 11.86 6.44
C GLN A 44 -0.22 11.06 5.48
N ALA A 45 -1.36 11.64 5.09
CA ALA A 45 -2.11 11.18 3.97
C ALA A 45 -1.09 11.28 2.85
N GLU A 46 -0.40 10.18 2.59
CA GLU A 46 0.52 10.03 1.51
C GLU A 46 -0.28 10.47 0.29
N VAL A 47 0.05 11.66 -0.22
CA VAL A 47 -0.78 12.30 -1.24
C VAL A 47 -0.54 11.50 -2.50
N GLU A 48 -1.33 10.45 -2.69
CA GLU A 48 -1.36 9.59 -3.88
C GLU A 48 -1.60 10.48 -5.09
N ARG A 49 -0.51 10.92 -5.72
CA ARG A 49 -0.56 11.88 -6.81
C ARG A 49 0.48 11.52 -7.85
N TRP A 50 0.04 11.58 -9.09
CA TRP A 50 0.95 11.60 -10.22
C TRP A 50 1.83 12.84 -10.15
N THR A 51 3.13 12.62 -10.10
CA THR A 51 4.17 13.65 -10.16
C THR A 51 4.96 13.48 -11.44
N VAL A 52 5.53 14.56 -11.95
CA VAL A 52 6.46 14.51 -13.08
C VAL A 52 7.83 14.89 -12.56
N VAL A 53 8.77 13.98 -12.70
CA VAL A 53 10.16 14.15 -12.24
C VAL A 53 11.06 14.23 -13.46
N CYS A 54 11.78 15.35 -13.60
CA CYS A 54 12.69 15.59 -14.72
C CYS A 54 14.14 15.48 -14.26
N GLY A 55 14.91 14.65 -14.97
CA GLY A 55 16.37 14.68 -14.94
C GLY A 55 16.92 15.52 -16.11
N GLU A 56 18.23 15.48 -16.29
CA GLU A 56 18.91 16.25 -17.35
C GLU A 56 18.47 15.87 -18.77
N SER A 57 18.13 14.59 -18.99
CA SER A 57 17.87 14.06 -20.34
C SER A 57 16.42 13.66 -20.61
N ALA A 58 15.59 13.51 -19.58
CA ALA A 58 14.21 13.04 -19.72
C ALA A 58 13.38 13.32 -18.46
N CYS A 59 12.07 13.44 -18.65
CA CYS A 59 11.09 13.41 -17.58
C CYS A 59 10.42 12.04 -17.50
N LEU A 60 9.94 11.68 -16.32
CA LEU A 60 9.08 10.53 -16.08
C LEU A 60 7.88 10.94 -15.23
N ALA A 61 6.75 10.28 -15.44
CA ALA A 61 5.61 10.36 -14.55
C ALA A 61 5.76 9.26 -13.48
N ASP A 62 5.71 9.66 -12.21
CA ASP A 62 5.84 8.82 -11.04
C ASP A 62 4.56 8.88 -10.21
N TYR A 63 4.01 7.71 -9.93
CA TYR A 63 2.92 7.53 -9.00
C TYR A 63 3.35 6.56 -7.90
N GLN A 64 3.23 7.00 -6.66
CA GLN A 64 3.58 6.22 -5.48
C GLN A 64 2.32 5.97 -4.64
N ALA A 65 2.12 4.72 -4.25
CA ALA A 65 1.10 4.28 -3.31
C ALA A 65 1.68 3.19 -2.41
N ALA A 66 0.98 2.90 -1.31
CA ALA A 66 1.39 1.86 -0.39
C ALA A 66 1.54 0.49 -1.09
N GLY A 67 2.79 0.01 -1.21
CA GLY A 67 3.12 -1.28 -1.80
C GLY A 67 3.16 -1.31 -3.34
N LEU A 68 3.02 -0.18 -4.02
CA LEU A 68 3.13 -0.08 -5.48
C LEU A 68 3.69 1.27 -5.91
N GLN A 69 4.62 1.26 -6.85
CA GLN A 69 5.02 2.44 -7.60
C GLN A 69 4.80 2.18 -9.09
N ILE A 70 4.26 3.17 -9.81
CA ILE A 70 4.06 3.13 -11.26
C ILE A 70 4.90 4.23 -11.88
N LEU A 71 5.74 3.85 -12.85
CA LEU A 71 6.61 4.77 -13.57
C LEU A 71 6.27 4.73 -15.06
N ILE A 72 6.05 5.89 -15.66
CA ILE A 72 5.92 6.04 -17.12
C ILE A 72 7.05 6.94 -17.59
N ALA A 73 7.88 6.46 -18.50
CA ALA A 73 8.99 7.23 -19.05
C ALA A 73 9.14 6.99 -20.56
N PRO A 74 9.70 7.94 -21.31
CA PRO A 74 10.16 7.69 -22.68
C PRO A 74 11.18 6.56 -22.71
N GLU A 75 11.03 5.65 -23.66
CA GLU A 75 12.05 4.67 -23.97
C GLU A 75 13.23 5.35 -24.68
N ARG A 76 14.44 5.10 -24.17
CA ARG A 76 15.68 5.74 -24.64
C ARG A 76 15.80 5.64 -26.15
N GLY A 77 16.00 6.78 -26.80
CA GLY A 77 16.19 6.87 -28.25
C GLY A 77 14.90 6.71 -29.08
N THR A 78 13.73 6.66 -28.44
CA THR A 78 12.44 6.56 -29.12
C THR A 78 11.45 7.58 -28.55
N ARG A 79 10.32 7.77 -29.25
CA ARG A 79 9.16 8.51 -28.72
C ARG A 79 8.16 7.61 -28.00
N ARG A 80 8.44 6.30 -27.91
CA ARG A 80 7.53 5.37 -27.25
C ARG A 80 7.66 5.53 -25.76
N LEU A 81 6.55 5.34 -25.06
CA LEU A 81 6.53 5.32 -23.61
C LEU A 81 6.67 3.88 -23.13
N ARG A 82 7.26 3.70 -21.95
CA ARG A 82 7.34 2.44 -21.23
C ARG A 82 6.67 2.60 -19.88
N ALA A 83 5.81 1.64 -19.53
CA ALA A 83 5.24 1.53 -18.19
C ALA A 83 6.00 0.49 -17.36
N ILE A 84 6.38 0.86 -16.14
CA ILE A 84 7.09 -0.01 -15.20
C ILE A 84 6.34 0.01 -13.88
N LEU A 85 5.99 -1.17 -13.37
CA LEU A 85 5.49 -1.33 -12.01
C LEU A 85 6.65 -1.75 -11.11
N ARG A 86 6.72 -1.14 -9.93
CA ARG A 86 7.65 -1.50 -8.86
C ARG A 86 6.86 -1.97 -7.65
N VAL A 87 7.23 -3.14 -7.14
CA VAL A 87 6.66 -3.74 -5.94
C VAL A 87 7.77 -4.09 -4.96
N SER A 88 7.41 -4.53 -3.76
CA SER A 88 8.38 -4.96 -2.76
C SER A 88 9.39 -5.97 -3.32
N HIS A 89 10.68 -5.81 -2.99
CA HIS A 89 11.71 -6.79 -3.34
C HIS A 89 11.41 -8.19 -2.80
N LYS A 90 10.61 -8.28 -1.73
CA LYS A 90 10.20 -9.56 -1.12
C LYS A 90 9.23 -10.36 -1.98
N ALA A 91 8.68 -9.79 -3.04
CA ALA A 91 7.92 -10.55 -4.03
C ALA A 91 8.81 -11.59 -4.74
N GLY A 92 10.10 -11.26 -4.93
CA GLY A 92 11.06 -12.10 -5.63
C GLY A 92 10.98 -11.97 -7.16
N PRO A 93 11.95 -12.57 -7.87
CA PRO A 93 11.95 -12.61 -9.34
C PRO A 93 10.86 -13.54 -9.86
N ASP A 94 10.35 -13.27 -11.06
CA ASP A 94 9.30 -14.04 -11.74
C ASP A 94 7.97 -14.15 -10.94
N ALA A 95 7.78 -13.27 -9.96
CA ALA A 95 6.56 -13.21 -9.16
C ALA A 95 5.40 -12.68 -10.01
N PRO A 96 4.23 -13.34 -10.00
CA PRO A 96 3.06 -12.88 -10.74
C PRO A 96 2.46 -11.64 -10.09
N ILE A 97 2.08 -10.68 -10.93
CA ILE A 97 1.34 -9.47 -10.56
C ILE A 97 0.07 -9.43 -11.40
N ALA A 98 -1.08 -9.40 -10.74
CA ALA A 98 -2.36 -9.16 -11.38
C ALA A 98 -2.71 -7.67 -11.26
N LEU A 99 -2.90 -7.01 -12.39
CA LEU A 99 -3.39 -5.65 -12.47
C LEU A 99 -4.86 -5.68 -12.88
N ARG A 100 -5.71 -4.92 -12.20
CA ARG A 100 -7.12 -4.76 -12.54
C ARG A 100 -7.52 -3.30 -12.44
N LEU A 101 -8.25 -2.79 -13.43
CA LEU A 101 -8.85 -1.47 -13.40
C LEU A 101 -10.33 -1.56 -13.01
N ASP A 102 -10.90 -0.44 -12.59
CA ASP A 102 -12.32 -0.31 -12.23
C ASP A 102 -13.27 -0.71 -13.39
N SER A 103 -12.87 -0.47 -14.64
CA SER A 103 -13.56 -0.95 -15.84
C SER A 103 -13.66 -2.47 -15.98
N GLY A 104 -12.93 -3.21 -15.15
CA GLY A 104 -12.83 -4.67 -15.23
C GLY A 104 -11.75 -5.16 -16.20
N TRP A 105 -11.04 -4.26 -16.88
CA TRP A 105 -9.84 -4.63 -17.65
C TRP A 105 -8.77 -5.21 -16.72
N THR A 106 -8.06 -6.23 -17.19
CA THR A 106 -7.01 -6.91 -16.43
C THR A 106 -5.75 -7.10 -17.25
N ALA A 107 -4.60 -7.09 -16.57
CA ALA A 107 -3.33 -7.53 -17.13
C ALA A 107 -2.58 -8.41 -16.14
N HIS A 108 -1.85 -9.37 -16.68
CA HIS A 108 -0.97 -10.25 -15.92
C HIS A 108 0.47 -9.91 -16.27
N LEU A 109 1.22 -9.51 -15.25
CA LEU A 109 2.63 -9.17 -15.37
C LEU A 109 3.45 -10.12 -14.51
N ARG A 110 4.75 -10.18 -14.78
CA ARG A 110 5.72 -10.90 -13.96
C ARG A 110 6.89 -9.99 -13.64
N THR A 111 7.45 -10.11 -12.43
CA THR A 111 8.65 -9.37 -12.07
C THR A 111 9.84 -9.89 -12.86
N THR A 112 10.62 -8.99 -13.46
CA THR A 112 11.74 -9.33 -14.35
C THR A 112 13.09 -8.90 -13.79
N ALA A 113 13.14 -7.83 -12.97
CA ALA A 113 14.37 -7.33 -12.38
C ALA A 113 14.15 -6.97 -10.91
N CYS A 114 14.91 -7.58 -9.99
CA CYS A 114 14.83 -7.33 -8.56
C CYS A 114 16.17 -6.86 -8.01
N ASN A 115 16.12 -5.94 -7.04
CA ASN A 115 17.25 -5.54 -6.22
C ASN A 115 16.83 -5.52 -4.74
N HIS A 116 17.69 -5.00 -3.86
CA HIS A 116 17.44 -4.97 -2.41
C HIS A 116 16.30 -4.01 -1.99
N LEU A 117 15.81 -3.15 -2.89
CA LEU A 117 14.75 -2.18 -2.62
C LEU A 117 13.41 -2.65 -3.20
N PHE A 118 13.39 -3.04 -4.47
CA PHE A 118 12.18 -3.37 -5.21
C PHE A 118 12.37 -4.50 -6.22
N CYS A 119 11.25 -5.04 -6.68
CA CYS A 119 11.14 -5.82 -7.91
C CYS A 119 10.36 -5.03 -8.96
N GLN A 120 10.81 -5.07 -10.21
CA GLN A 120 10.20 -4.40 -11.36
C GLN A 120 9.44 -5.40 -12.22
N ALA A 121 8.27 -5.00 -12.69
CA ALA A 121 7.54 -5.64 -13.77
C ALA A 121 7.33 -4.61 -14.88
N ALA A 122 8.10 -4.73 -15.96
CA ALA A 122 7.90 -3.91 -17.14
C ALA A 122 6.68 -4.42 -17.91
N VAL A 123 5.79 -3.50 -18.29
CA VAL A 123 4.78 -3.81 -19.31
C VAL A 123 5.52 -3.91 -20.64
N GLY A 124 5.29 -4.97 -21.41
CA GLY A 124 5.85 -5.08 -22.76
C GLY A 124 5.52 -3.82 -23.58
N LEU A 125 6.44 -3.37 -24.43
CA LEU A 125 6.25 -2.12 -25.20
C LEU A 125 4.97 -2.15 -26.05
N GLU A 126 4.68 -3.31 -26.65
CA GLU A 126 3.45 -3.54 -27.44
C GLU A 126 2.18 -3.41 -26.61
N ALA A 127 2.22 -3.84 -25.35
CA ALA A 127 1.11 -3.73 -24.41
C ALA A 127 1.07 -2.36 -23.69
N THR A 128 2.16 -1.58 -23.73
CA THR A 128 2.22 -0.30 -23.04
C THR A 128 1.21 0.68 -23.62
N ASP A 129 1.07 0.76 -24.94
CA ASP A 129 0.09 1.65 -25.57
C ASP A 129 -1.35 1.33 -25.15
N GLU A 130 -1.69 0.03 -25.00
CA GLU A 130 -2.98 -0.40 -24.44
C GLU A 130 -3.14 0.04 -22.99
N VAL A 131 -2.14 -0.23 -22.13
CA VAL A 131 -2.17 0.15 -20.72
C VAL A 131 -2.39 1.66 -20.56
N LEU A 132 -1.65 2.48 -21.32
CA LEU A 132 -1.80 3.94 -21.28
C LEU A 132 -3.19 4.37 -21.76
N ALA A 133 -3.73 3.73 -22.81
CA ALA A 133 -5.07 4.01 -23.30
C ALA A 133 -6.16 3.64 -22.28
N ARG A 134 -5.98 2.56 -21.52
CA ARG A 134 -6.87 2.17 -20.42
C ARG A 134 -6.78 3.12 -19.25
N PHE A 135 -5.56 3.45 -18.82
CA PHE A 135 -5.32 4.36 -17.71
C PHE A 135 -5.89 5.77 -17.94
N ARG A 136 -5.99 6.21 -19.21
CA ARG A 136 -6.63 7.49 -19.55
C ARG A 136 -8.15 7.50 -19.35
N LYS A 137 -8.80 6.34 -19.32
CA LYS A 137 -10.27 6.19 -19.28
C LYS A 137 -10.78 5.81 -17.90
N ASP A 138 -9.95 5.16 -17.10
CA ASP A 138 -10.28 4.63 -15.79
C ASP A 138 -9.88 5.61 -14.67
N PHE A 139 -10.50 5.49 -13.50
CA PHE A 139 -10.24 6.38 -12.36
C PHE A 139 -9.33 5.74 -11.32
N GLU A 140 -9.43 4.42 -11.16
CA GLU A 140 -8.73 3.66 -10.13
C GLU A 140 -8.36 2.26 -10.62
N GLY A 141 -7.46 1.62 -9.89
CA GLY A 141 -7.10 0.23 -10.10
C GLY A 141 -6.51 -0.44 -8.88
N MET A 142 -6.17 -1.71 -9.06
CA MET A 142 -5.62 -2.59 -8.04
C MET A 142 -4.49 -3.41 -8.65
N ALA A 143 -3.36 -3.51 -7.94
CA ALA A 143 -2.33 -4.48 -8.21
C ALA A 143 -2.29 -5.51 -7.07
N ALA A 144 -2.33 -6.79 -7.40
CA ALA A 144 -2.26 -7.89 -6.45
C ALA A 144 -1.04 -8.76 -6.73
N TYR A 145 -0.26 -9.06 -5.69
CA TYR A 145 0.94 -9.90 -5.77
C TYR A 145 1.20 -10.59 -4.42
N ARG A 146 2.10 -11.58 -4.39
CA ARG A 146 2.45 -12.31 -3.17
C ARG A 146 3.79 -11.85 -2.58
N VAL A 147 3.86 -11.86 -1.26
CA VAL A 147 5.08 -11.72 -0.46
C VAL A 147 5.09 -12.85 0.55
N GLY A 148 5.85 -13.91 0.28
CA GLY A 148 5.76 -15.18 1.02
C GLY A 148 4.33 -15.73 1.00
N ASP A 149 3.75 -15.90 2.19
CA ASP A 149 2.38 -16.42 2.36
C ASP A 149 1.29 -15.34 2.36
N GLN A 150 1.67 -14.08 2.22
CA GLN A 150 0.74 -12.96 2.23
C GLN A 150 0.43 -12.47 0.82
N THR A 151 -0.84 -12.18 0.56
CA THR A 151 -1.27 -11.44 -0.64
C THR A 151 -1.28 -9.96 -0.31
N VAL A 152 -0.52 -9.18 -1.06
CA VAL A 152 -0.56 -7.72 -1.03
C VAL A 152 -1.53 -7.25 -2.10
N VAL A 153 -2.44 -6.34 -1.73
CA VAL A 153 -3.35 -5.67 -2.66
C VAL A 153 -3.10 -4.17 -2.53
N ALA A 154 -2.42 -3.61 -3.52
CA ALA A 154 -2.14 -2.18 -3.61
C ALA A 154 -3.21 -1.51 -4.49
N ARG A 155 -3.98 -0.61 -3.90
CA ARG A 155 -4.91 0.25 -4.67
C ARG A 155 -4.15 1.45 -5.20
N PHE A 156 -4.59 1.96 -6.34
CA PHE A 156 -4.02 3.17 -6.91
C PHE A 156 -5.07 4.00 -7.62
N SER A 157 -4.86 5.32 -7.63
CA SER A 157 -5.66 6.28 -8.38
C SER A 157 -4.97 6.66 -9.69
N LEU A 158 -5.79 6.75 -10.74
CA LEU A 158 -5.42 7.29 -12.05
C LEU A 158 -5.81 8.77 -12.17
N LYS A 159 -6.31 9.39 -11.10
CA LYS A 159 -6.62 10.82 -11.08
C LYS A 159 -5.35 11.65 -11.32
N GLY A 160 -5.35 12.45 -12.37
CA GLY A 160 -4.21 13.27 -12.78
C GLY A 160 -3.21 12.54 -13.69
N PHE A 161 -3.42 11.26 -13.99
CA PHE A 161 -2.59 10.49 -14.91
C PHE A 161 -2.47 11.16 -16.28
N SER A 162 -3.60 11.49 -16.91
CA SER A 162 -3.61 12.13 -18.23
C SER A 162 -2.86 13.47 -18.24
N ASN A 163 -2.94 14.24 -17.16
CA ASN A 163 -2.21 15.50 -17.04
C ASN A 163 -0.69 15.28 -16.89
N ALA A 164 -0.28 14.28 -16.11
CA ALA A 164 1.14 13.93 -15.99
C ALA A 164 1.70 13.39 -17.31
N LEU A 165 0.92 12.58 -18.03
CA LEU A 165 1.33 12.01 -19.31
C LEU A 165 1.49 13.08 -20.40
N ASN A 166 0.62 14.08 -20.44
CA ASN A 166 0.72 15.21 -21.37
C ASN A 166 1.97 16.07 -21.13
N GLN A 167 2.51 16.09 -19.90
CA GLN A 167 3.75 16.78 -19.57
C GLN A 167 5.01 16.01 -19.98
N LEU A 168 4.88 14.75 -20.43
CA LEU A 168 6.00 13.96 -20.96
C LEU A 168 6.16 14.11 -22.48
N GLN A 169 5.25 14.83 -23.15
CA GLN A 169 5.22 15.04 -24.60
C GLN A 169 5.83 16.40 -24.97
#